data_AF-A0A336KP40-F1
#
_entry.id   AF-A0A336KP40-F1
#
_cell.length_a   1.000
_cell.length_b   1.000
_cell.length_c   1.000
_cell.angle_alpha   90.00
_cell.angle_beta   90.00
_cell.angle_gamma   90.00
#
_symmetry.space_group_name_H-M   'P 1'
#
loop_
_entity.id
_entity.type
_entity.pdbx_description
1 polymer ?
#
loop_
_entity_poly.entity_id
_entity_poly.type
_entity_poly.pdbx_seq_one_letter_code
_entity_poly.pdbx_strand_id
1 'polypeptide(L)'
;MKGTIFLCFVIFAVIALVSQSNAMFPRDLPADLMEEARAIRMEMHEWRMENRGATWEDIPEEIKAKMEELKSKYESATGNEWPTPGNRRYGKRRGSQTETE
;
A
#
# COMPACT_ATOMS: atom_id res chain seq x y z
N MET A 1 36.19 17.34 21.17
CA MET A 1 35.58 17.54 19.83
C MET A 1 35.17 16.20 19.22
N LYS A 2 34.09 15.55 19.71
CA LYS A 2 33.58 14.26 19.19
C LYS A 2 32.10 14.07 19.58
N GLY A 3 31.22 15.04 19.28
CA GLY A 3 29.85 15.01 19.84
C GLY A 3 28.73 15.53 18.94
N THR A 4 29.05 16.15 17.80
CA THR A 4 28.06 16.84 16.96
C THR A 4 27.72 16.10 15.66
N ILE A 5 28.47 15.07 15.29
CA ILE A 5 28.26 14.35 14.00
C ILE A 5 27.10 13.33 14.10
N PHE A 6 26.80 12.82 15.29
CA PHE A 6 25.72 11.83 15.46
C PHE A 6 24.31 12.43 15.43
N LEU A 7 24.16 13.74 15.66
CA LEU A 7 22.84 14.39 15.67
C LEU A 7 22.23 14.49 14.26
N CYS A 8 23.05 14.54 13.20
CA CYS A 8 22.56 14.65 11.82
C CYS A 8 22.06 13.32 11.24
N PHE A 9 22.60 12.17 11.66
CA PHE A 9 22.21 10.86 11.14
C PHE A 9 20.84 10.40 11.64
N VAL A 10 20.44 10.80 12.85
CA VAL A 10 19.12 10.47 13.40
C VAL A 10 18.01 11.25 12.67
N ILE A 11 18.27 12.50 12.28
CA ILE A 11 17.29 13.32 11.55
C ILE A 11 17.10 12.83 10.11
N PHE A 12 18.16 12.33 9.45
CA PHE A 12 18.05 11.79 8.09
C PHE A 12 17.26 10.47 8.03
N ALA A 13 17.28 9.66 9.09
CA ALA A 13 16.46 8.44 9.18
C ALA A 13 14.96 8.74 9.33
N VAL A 14 14.60 9.84 10.00
CA VAL A 14 13.19 10.28 10.13
C VAL A 14 12.64 10.79 8.80
N ILE A 15 13.46 11.48 7.99
CA ILE A 15 13.01 12.05 6.69
C ILE A 15 12.83 10.94 5.64
N ALA A 16 13.62 9.86 5.67
CA ALA A 16 13.43 8.72 4.76
C ALA A 16 12.20 7.86 5.10
N LEU A 17 11.73 7.88 6.36
CA LEU A 17 10.54 7.15 6.79
C LEU A 17 9.22 7.84 6.39
N VAL A 18 9.25 9.18 6.19
CA VAL A 18 8.09 9.98 5.72
C VAL A 18 7.75 9.72 4.24
N SER A 19 8.56 8.92 3.52
CA SER A 19 8.21 8.43 2.17
C SER A 19 7.30 7.19 2.17
N GLN A 20 6.65 6.85 3.30
CA GLN A 20 5.64 5.79 3.34
C GLN A 20 4.44 6.12 2.43
N SER A 21 4.50 5.56 1.22
CA SER A 21 3.38 4.89 0.55
C SER A 21 2.34 5.78 -0.13
N ASN A 22 2.73 6.49 -1.20
CA ASN A 22 1.80 7.21 -2.07
C ASN A 22 1.33 6.42 -3.31
N ALA A 23 1.21 5.08 -3.21
CA ALA A 23 0.57 4.26 -4.24
C ALA A 23 -0.23 3.13 -3.59
N MET A 24 -1.32 3.51 -2.91
CA MET A 24 -2.35 2.60 -2.45
C MET A 24 -3.31 2.42 -3.62
N PHE A 25 -3.61 1.19 -3.99
CA PHE A 25 -4.45 0.75 -5.12
C PHE A 25 -3.74 0.61 -6.49
N PRO A 26 -3.87 -0.58 -7.11
CA PRO A 26 -3.34 -0.87 -8.44
C PRO A 26 -4.04 -0.06 -9.55
N ARG A 27 -3.32 0.21 -10.66
CA ARG A 27 -3.87 0.99 -11.80
C ARG A 27 -4.78 0.16 -12.70
N ASP A 28 -4.55 -1.13 -12.75
CA ASP A 28 -5.32 -2.16 -13.43
C ASP A 28 -6.38 -2.77 -12.51
N LEU A 29 -6.78 -2.08 -11.44
CA LEU A 29 -7.88 -2.51 -10.58
C LEU A 29 -9.16 -2.64 -11.44
N PRO A 30 -9.79 -3.83 -11.47
CA PRO A 30 -11.05 -4.06 -12.15
C PRO A 30 -12.16 -3.09 -11.70
N ALA A 31 -13.06 -2.74 -12.62
CA ALA A 31 -14.10 -1.73 -12.35
C ALA A 31 -15.08 -2.14 -11.24
N ASP A 32 -15.37 -3.43 -11.14
CA ASP A 32 -16.17 -4.06 -10.09
C ASP A 32 -15.52 -3.95 -8.70
N LEU A 33 -14.19 -3.99 -8.62
CA LEU A 33 -13.44 -3.83 -7.36
C LEU A 33 -13.14 -2.36 -7.03
N MET A 34 -13.35 -1.46 -7.98
CA MET A 34 -13.02 -0.04 -7.82
C MET A 34 -13.95 0.67 -6.83
N GLU A 35 -15.20 0.24 -6.72
CA GLU A 35 -16.14 0.80 -5.74
C GLU A 35 -15.74 0.40 -4.30
N GLU A 36 -15.46 -0.88 -4.06
CA GLU A 36 -14.92 -1.37 -2.78
C GLU A 36 -13.62 -0.66 -2.40
N ALA A 37 -12.68 -0.54 -3.35
CA ALA A 37 -11.42 0.17 -3.13
C ALA A 37 -11.62 1.64 -2.73
N ARG A 38 -12.59 2.33 -3.33
CA ARG A 38 -12.92 3.71 -2.97
C ARG A 38 -13.52 3.79 -1.57
N ALA A 39 -14.45 2.89 -1.23
CA ALA A 39 -15.04 2.85 0.10
C ALA A 39 -13.97 2.65 1.18
N ILE A 40 -13.10 1.66 1.02
CA ILE A 40 -12.00 1.38 1.95
C ILE A 40 -11.03 2.55 2.04
N ARG A 41 -10.74 3.22 0.90
CA ARG A 41 -9.89 4.42 0.89
C ARG A 41 -10.50 5.55 1.72
N MET A 42 -11.80 5.80 1.57
CA MET A 42 -12.49 6.86 2.31
C MET A 42 -12.51 6.56 3.81
N GLU A 43 -12.87 5.33 4.18
CA GLU A 43 -12.87 4.88 5.58
C GLU A 43 -11.47 5.02 6.21
N MET A 44 -10.43 4.55 5.52
CA MET A 44 -9.05 4.69 6.00
C MET A 44 -8.56 6.15 6.01
N HIS A 45 -9.06 6.99 5.09
CA HIS A 45 -8.73 8.41 5.06
C HIS A 45 -9.35 9.14 6.25
N GLU A 46 -10.64 8.95 6.51
CA GLU A 46 -11.35 9.53 7.65
C GLU A 46 -10.70 9.10 8.96
N TRP A 47 -10.48 7.80 9.14
CA TRP A 47 -9.79 7.28 10.32
C TRP A 47 -8.41 7.93 10.50
N ARG A 48 -7.62 8.09 9.43
CA ARG A 48 -6.29 8.73 9.49
C ARG A 48 -6.37 10.22 9.84
N MET A 49 -7.42 10.91 9.40
CA MET A 49 -7.61 12.33 9.70
C MET A 49 -7.91 12.56 11.19
N GLU A 50 -8.60 11.61 11.82
CA GLU A 50 -8.86 11.57 13.26
C GLU A 50 -7.65 11.06 14.05
N ASN A 51 -6.88 10.13 13.48
CA ASN A 51 -5.74 9.47 14.12
C ASN A 51 -4.42 9.94 13.48
N ARG A 52 -4.15 11.25 13.55
CA ARG A 52 -2.95 11.83 12.91
C ARG A 52 -1.67 11.32 13.56
N GLY A 53 -0.73 10.88 12.72
CA GLY A 53 0.55 10.31 13.17
C GLY A 53 0.48 8.83 13.54
N ALA A 54 -0.71 8.22 13.45
CA ALA A 54 -0.88 6.79 13.59
C ALA A 54 -0.18 6.03 12.44
N THR A 55 0.34 4.87 12.79
CA THR A 55 1.10 3.97 11.92
C THR A 55 0.20 2.86 11.36
N TRP A 56 0.76 1.99 10.53
CA TRP A 56 0.00 0.86 9.95
C TRP A 56 -0.52 -0.08 11.04
N GLU A 57 0.27 -0.24 12.10
CA GLU A 57 -0.01 -1.05 13.27
C GLU A 57 -1.29 -0.59 13.98
N ASP A 58 -1.52 0.72 14.03
CA ASP A 58 -2.64 1.35 14.73
C ASP A 58 -3.97 1.25 13.98
N ILE A 59 -3.95 0.93 12.67
CA ILE A 59 -5.17 0.82 11.87
C ILE A 59 -6.05 -0.32 12.40
N PRO A 60 -7.37 -0.10 12.53
CA PRO A 60 -8.32 -1.13 12.96
C PRO A 60 -8.22 -2.41 12.12
N GLU A 61 -8.34 -3.56 12.78
CA GLU A 61 -8.31 -4.87 12.10
C GLU A 61 -9.41 -4.99 11.04
N GLU A 62 -10.56 -4.35 11.23
CA GLU A 62 -11.63 -4.34 10.23
C GLU A 62 -11.20 -3.71 8.90
N ILE A 63 -10.52 -2.56 8.94
CA ILE A 63 -10.02 -1.88 7.74
C ILE A 63 -8.91 -2.73 7.08
N LYS A 64 -8.07 -3.38 7.90
CA LYS A 64 -7.03 -4.31 7.40
C LYS A 64 -7.65 -5.52 6.70
N ALA A 65 -8.67 -6.14 7.30
CA ALA A 65 -9.38 -7.28 6.73
C ALA A 65 -10.04 -6.93 5.40
N LYS A 66 -10.71 -5.76 5.31
CA LYS A 66 -11.29 -5.26 4.04
C LYS A 66 -10.22 -5.09 2.96
N MET A 67 -9.02 -4.58 3.32
CA MET A 67 -7.91 -4.48 2.38
C MET A 67 -7.35 -5.85 1.95
N GLU A 68 -7.25 -6.82 2.85
CA GLU A 68 -6.81 -8.19 2.52
C GLU A 68 -7.82 -8.90 1.61
N GLU A 69 -9.12 -8.72 1.87
CA GLU A 69 -10.18 -9.25 1.01
C GLU A 69 -10.11 -8.63 -0.40
N LEU A 70 -10.00 -7.31 -0.49
CA LEU A 70 -9.85 -6.61 -1.77
C LEU A 70 -8.59 -7.06 -2.51
N LYS A 71 -7.49 -7.26 -1.79
CA LYS A 71 -6.25 -7.82 -2.35
C LYS A 71 -6.49 -9.20 -2.94
N SER A 72 -7.14 -10.09 -2.19
CA SER A 72 -7.46 -11.45 -2.64
C SER A 72 -8.35 -11.45 -3.90
N LYS A 73 -9.39 -10.60 -3.91
CA LYS A 73 -10.27 -10.40 -5.07
C LYS A 73 -9.49 -9.90 -6.30
N TYR A 74 -8.61 -8.92 -6.12
CA TYR A 74 -7.77 -8.41 -7.22
C TYR A 74 -6.80 -9.47 -7.75
N GLU A 75 -6.10 -10.20 -6.88
CA GLU A 75 -5.17 -11.26 -7.28
C GLU A 75 -5.90 -12.39 -8.01
N SER A 76 -7.12 -12.72 -7.58
CA SER A 76 -7.97 -13.71 -8.25
C SER A 76 -8.49 -13.24 -9.61
N ALA A 77 -8.88 -11.96 -9.72
CA ALA A 77 -9.46 -11.40 -10.94
C ALA A 77 -8.41 -11.08 -12.03
N THR A 78 -7.21 -10.66 -11.62
CA THR A 78 -6.17 -10.19 -12.54
C THR A 78 -5.01 -11.17 -12.71
N GLY A 79 -4.80 -12.08 -11.75
CA GLY A 79 -3.60 -12.90 -11.65
C GLY A 79 -2.34 -12.12 -11.31
N ASN A 80 -2.45 -10.81 -11.06
CA ASN A 80 -1.33 -9.94 -10.71
C ASN A 80 -1.22 -9.80 -9.18
N GLU A 81 -0.01 -9.73 -8.66
CA GLU A 81 0.24 -9.47 -7.24
C GLU A 81 -0.11 -8.01 -6.88
N TRP A 82 -0.69 -7.80 -5.69
CA TRP A 82 -1.02 -6.46 -5.22
C TRP A 82 0.23 -5.60 -5.02
N PRO A 83 0.22 -4.32 -5.47
CA PRO A 83 1.39 -3.45 -5.36
C PRO A 83 1.77 -3.20 -3.90
N THR A 84 3.02 -3.53 -3.55
CA THR A 84 3.61 -3.21 -2.25
C THR A 84 4.50 -1.96 -2.34
N PRO A 85 4.49 -1.08 -1.31
CA PRO A 85 5.35 0.08 -1.29
C PRO A 85 6.82 -0.35 -1.30
N GLY A 86 7.54 -0.03 -2.37
CA GLY A 86 8.95 -0.41 -2.60
C GLY A 86 9.16 -1.31 -3.82
N ASN A 87 8.12 -1.97 -4.32
CA ASN A 87 8.21 -2.78 -5.54
C ASN A 87 8.08 -1.88 -6.78
N ARG A 88 9.20 -1.28 -7.22
CA ARG A 88 9.34 -0.47 -8.45
C ARG A 88 9.08 -1.24 -9.76
N ARG A 89 8.56 -2.47 -9.69
CA ARG A 89 8.28 -3.34 -10.86
C ARG A 89 6.82 -3.35 -11.29
N TYR A 90 6.05 -2.31 -10.97
CA TYR A 90 4.74 -2.13 -11.57
C TYR A 90 4.90 -1.70 -13.05
N GLY A 91 5.14 -2.67 -13.93
CA GLY A 91 5.28 -2.44 -15.36
C GLY A 91 6.30 -3.29 -16.13
N LYS A 92 6.75 -4.46 -15.65
CA LYS A 92 7.59 -5.33 -16.50
C LYS A 92 7.21 -6.82 -16.43
N ARG A 93 6.22 -7.16 -17.26
CA ARG A 93 5.99 -8.45 -17.94
C ARG A 93 6.04 -9.73 -17.08
N ARG A 94 4.88 -10.39 -16.98
CA ARG A 94 4.80 -11.84 -17.21
C ARG A 94 3.61 -12.11 -18.13
N GLY A 95 3.85 -12.09 -19.43
CA GLY A 95 2.92 -12.65 -20.38
C GLY A 95 3.03 -14.18 -20.36
N SER A 96 1.91 -14.83 -20.68
CA SER A 96 1.76 -16.23 -21.05
C SER A 96 1.73 -17.24 -19.91
N GLN A 97 0.52 -17.66 -19.55
CA GLN A 97 0.12 -19.05 -19.76
C GLN A 97 -1.40 -19.12 -19.95
N THR A 98 -1.84 -18.87 -21.18
CA THR A 98 -3.01 -19.55 -21.74
C THR A 98 -2.52 -20.93 -22.15
N GLU A 99 -2.83 -21.95 -21.37
CA GLU A 99 -2.93 -23.33 -21.88
C GLU A 99 -4.35 -23.80 -21.57
N THR A 100 -5.22 -23.55 -22.55
CA THR A 100 -6.28 -24.47 -22.93
C THR A 100 -5.65 -25.82 -23.29
N GLU A 101 -6.00 -26.87 -22.57
CA GLU A 101 -6.50 -28.12 -23.16
C GLU A 101 -7.35 -28.89 -22.13
#